data_AF-A0A9P9EKX6-F1
#
_entry.id   AF-A0A9P9EKX6-F1
#
_cell.length_a   1.000
_cell.length_b   1.000
_cell.length_c   1.000
_cell.angle_alpha   90.00
_cell.angle_beta   90.00
_cell.angle_gamma   90.00
#
_symmetry.space_group_name_H-M   'P 1'
#
loop_
_entity.id
_entity.type
_entity.pdbx_description
1 polymer ?
#
loop_
_entity_poly.entity_id
_entity_poly.type
_entity_poly.pdbx_seq_one_letter_code
_entity_poly.pdbx_strand_id
1 'polypeptide(L)'
;MLPTPPASPTLNGICAPEDRLGQILAGRLQLTGILGVGAYGVVYTAVDLHTNIPYAVKALNKLGLEPRQQRFQQREIELHHQASAHPNVVSMVKIMDAPDCTYVVMEYCPEGDLFSNITEGGKYVGNDALAKRAFLQILDAVEYCHSIGIYHRDLKPENILVTDQGMTCKLADFGLATNDHVTSDFGCGSTFYMSPECQTPAPKAYSCYASAPNDVWSLGVILVNLTCGRNPWKRASFDDSTFRAYMKDPKFLRSILPVSAELDSILRCIFEFNPAKRITIPELRDLIIMCPSFTGTKAAPAATIPSPQFTPAEYARDAAFNGCYQPNVPSMAPLPAPRYVSPIMEPPYPQHSTSSGSSNSDNESVFSSCSSGSSVSSTSSFTHVAPPPTHKVPARPVQQTYVSPPPVAHTWFHPFLQAVKHVSFQPNMMSAPVHVY
;
A
#
# COMPACT_ATOMS: atom_id res chain seq x y z
N MET A 1 8.99 -26.43 -38.25
CA MET A 1 7.69 -26.54 -37.56
C MET A 1 7.49 -25.27 -36.78
N LEU A 2 6.43 -24.50 -37.04
CA LEU A 2 6.08 -23.37 -36.20
C LEU A 2 5.52 -23.93 -34.88
N PRO A 3 5.91 -23.40 -33.70
CA PRO A 3 5.30 -23.80 -32.45
C PRO A 3 3.80 -23.50 -32.50
N THR A 4 2.99 -24.48 -32.10
CA THR A 4 1.53 -24.37 -32.01
C THR A 4 1.20 -23.15 -31.15
N PRO A 5 0.32 -22.24 -31.60
CA PRO A 5 -0.10 -21.11 -30.77
C PRO A 5 -0.71 -21.62 -29.46
N PRO A 6 -0.51 -20.93 -28.33
CA PRO A 6 -1.16 -21.29 -27.07
C PRO A 6 -2.68 -21.28 -27.24
N ALA A 7 -3.35 -22.16 -26.50
CA ALA A 7 -4.80 -22.28 -26.55
C ALA A 7 -5.46 -20.92 -26.24
N SER A 8 -6.46 -20.54 -27.04
CA SER A 8 -7.35 -19.41 -26.71
C SER A 8 -8.09 -19.70 -25.40
N PRO A 9 -8.45 -18.68 -24.61
CA PRO A 9 -8.97 -18.88 -23.27
C PRO A 9 -10.26 -19.72 -23.28
N THR A 10 -10.34 -20.62 -22.31
CA THR A 10 -11.46 -21.53 -22.08
C THR A 10 -12.76 -20.74 -21.86
N LEU A 11 -13.85 -21.29 -22.41
CA LEU A 11 -15.20 -20.72 -22.50
C LEU A 11 -15.86 -20.31 -21.16
N ASN A 12 -15.18 -20.48 -20.03
CA ASN A 12 -15.70 -20.27 -18.67
C ASN A 12 -15.10 -19.04 -17.95
N GLY A 13 -14.30 -18.21 -18.64
CA GLY A 13 -13.85 -16.91 -18.11
C GLY A 13 -12.75 -16.97 -17.04
N ILE A 14 -12.20 -18.15 -16.75
CA ILE A 14 -11.05 -18.33 -15.85
C ILE A 14 -9.92 -18.95 -16.68
N CYS A 15 -9.01 -18.10 -17.13
CA CYS A 15 -7.76 -18.50 -17.77
C CYS A 15 -6.73 -18.66 -16.64
N ALA A 16 -6.14 -19.85 -16.52
CA ALA A 16 -5.10 -20.07 -15.51
C ALA A 16 -3.90 -19.17 -15.85
N PRO A 17 -3.11 -18.71 -14.85
CA PRO A 17 -1.95 -17.87 -15.11
C PRO A 17 -1.02 -18.43 -16.19
N GLU A 18 -0.83 -19.74 -16.21
CA GLU A 18 0.08 -20.46 -17.10
C GLU A 18 -0.41 -20.49 -18.55
N ASP A 19 -1.74 -20.46 -18.75
CA ASP A 19 -2.37 -20.50 -20.08
C ASP A 19 -2.03 -19.25 -20.93
N ARG A 20 -1.62 -18.16 -20.28
CA ARG A 20 -1.22 -16.90 -20.94
C ARG A 20 0.23 -16.89 -21.41
N LEU A 21 1.03 -17.89 -21.01
CA LEU A 21 2.43 -17.97 -21.44
C LEU A 21 2.52 -18.22 -22.95
N GLY A 22 3.44 -17.49 -23.60
CA GLY A 22 3.59 -17.49 -25.05
C GLY A 22 2.60 -16.59 -25.79
N GLN A 23 1.57 -16.03 -25.12
CA GLN A 23 0.63 -15.08 -25.71
C GLN A 23 1.39 -13.83 -26.20
N ILE A 24 1.08 -13.38 -27.42
CA ILE A 24 1.65 -12.17 -28.00
C ILE A 24 0.62 -11.04 -27.93
N LEU A 25 0.87 -10.08 -27.04
CA LEU A 25 0.04 -8.89 -26.85
C LEU A 25 0.32 -7.87 -27.96
N ALA A 26 -0.75 -7.37 -28.57
CA ALA A 26 -0.72 -6.39 -29.66
C ALA A 26 0.27 -6.75 -30.79
N GLY A 27 0.46 -8.05 -31.07
CA GLY A 27 1.37 -8.55 -32.11
C GLY A 27 2.86 -8.28 -31.86
N ARG A 28 3.26 -7.84 -30.66
CA ARG A 28 4.63 -7.36 -30.38
C ARG A 28 5.22 -7.88 -29.08
N LEU A 29 4.45 -7.94 -28.00
CA LEU A 29 4.98 -8.22 -26.67
C LEU A 29 4.61 -9.65 -26.26
N GLN A 30 5.59 -10.56 -26.19
CA GLN A 30 5.34 -11.96 -25.83
C GLN A 30 5.48 -12.17 -24.33
N LEU A 31 4.49 -12.77 -23.68
CA LEU A 31 4.58 -13.19 -22.28
C LEU A 31 5.45 -14.45 -22.16
N THR A 32 6.50 -14.40 -21.33
CA THR A 32 7.55 -15.44 -21.30
C THR A 32 7.61 -16.23 -20.00
N GLY A 33 7.10 -15.70 -18.89
CA GLY A 33 7.15 -16.36 -17.58
C GLY A 33 6.29 -15.62 -16.55
N ILE A 34 6.03 -16.26 -15.41
CA ILE A 34 5.28 -15.66 -14.30
C ILE A 34 6.29 -15.13 -13.28
N LEU A 35 6.17 -13.85 -12.93
CA LEU A 35 6.97 -13.20 -11.86
C LEU A 35 6.26 -13.28 -10.51
N GLY A 36 4.94 -13.18 -10.49
CA GLY A 36 4.17 -13.23 -9.25
C GLY A 36 2.68 -13.30 -9.50
N VAL A 37 1.97 -13.90 -8.54
CA VAL A 37 0.50 -14.00 -8.54
C VAL A 37 0.01 -13.22 -7.32
N GLY A 38 -0.73 -12.14 -7.57
CA GLY A 38 -1.31 -11.28 -6.55
C GLY A 38 -2.83 -11.43 -6.45
N ALA A 39 -3.43 -10.75 -5.47
CA ALA A 39 -4.87 -10.79 -5.23
C ALA A 39 -5.72 -10.26 -6.41
N TYR A 40 -5.20 -9.28 -7.16
CA TYR A 40 -5.94 -8.58 -8.21
C TYR A 40 -5.44 -8.88 -9.63
N GLY A 41 -4.39 -9.70 -9.76
CA GLY A 41 -3.81 -10.00 -11.07
C GLY A 41 -2.49 -10.76 -10.99
N VAL A 42 -1.96 -11.09 -12.17
CA VAL A 42 -0.72 -11.83 -12.34
C VAL A 42 0.30 -10.94 -13.02
N VAL A 43 1.55 -10.97 -12.56
CA VAL A 43 2.67 -10.27 -13.19
C VAL A 43 3.50 -11.28 -13.97
N TYR A 44 3.74 -10.97 -15.24
CA TYR A 44 4.52 -11.78 -16.17
C TYR A 44 5.82 -11.09 -16.55
N THR A 45 6.88 -11.86 -16.81
CA THR A 45 7.95 -11.38 -17.71
C THR A 45 7.43 -11.37 -19.13
N ALA A 46 7.87 -10.39 -19.91
CA ALA A 46 7.60 -10.32 -21.33
C ALA A 46 8.80 -9.80 -22.09
N VAL A 47 8.89 -10.12 -23.39
CA VAL A 47 9.91 -9.60 -24.30
C VAL A 47 9.24 -8.94 -25.48
N ASP A 48 9.67 -7.73 -25.83
CA ASP A 48 9.28 -7.08 -27.07
C ASP A 48 10.01 -7.74 -28.23
N LEU A 49 9.27 -8.41 -29.11
CA LEU A 49 9.80 -9.21 -30.21
C LEU A 49 10.57 -8.38 -31.25
N HIS A 50 10.38 -7.07 -31.28
CA HIS A 50 11.10 -6.19 -32.22
C HIS A 50 12.42 -5.67 -31.64
N THR A 51 12.44 -5.37 -30.34
CA THR A 51 13.59 -4.72 -29.69
C THR A 51 14.41 -5.66 -28.81
N ASN A 52 13.87 -6.85 -28.51
CA ASN A 52 14.37 -7.78 -27.49
C ASN A 52 14.50 -7.18 -26.08
N ILE A 53 13.81 -6.07 -25.81
CA ILE A 53 13.80 -5.45 -24.48
C ILE A 53 12.84 -6.21 -23.57
N PRO A 54 13.27 -6.60 -22.35
CA PRO A 54 12.41 -7.24 -21.37
C PRO A 54 11.50 -6.23 -20.66
N TYR A 55 10.29 -6.65 -20.34
CA TYR A 55 9.28 -5.90 -19.60
C TYR A 55 8.63 -6.76 -18.53
N ALA A 56 8.04 -6.12 -17.52
CA ALA A 56 7.08 -6.74 -16.62
C ALA A 56 5.66 -6.37 -17.07
N VAL A 57 4.74 -7.33 -17.10
CA VAL A 57 3.36 -7.10 -17.54
C VAL A 57 2.40 -7.56 -16.45
N LYS A 58 1.70 -6.62 -15.81
CA LYS A 58 0.64 -6.92 -14.85
C LYS A 58 -0.68 -7.09 -15.60
N ALA A 59 -1.22 -8.31 -15.60
CA ALA A 59 -2.52 -8.63 -16.15
C ALA A 59 -3.59 -8.55 -15.06
N LEU A 60 -4.48 -7.57 -15.16
CA LEU A 60 -5.58 -7.31 -14.25
C LEU A 60 -6.87 -7.89 -14.85
N ASN A 61 -7.49 -8.85 -14.18
CA ASN A 61 -8.73 -9.47 -14.68
C ASN A 61 -9.90 -8.49 -14.62
N LYS A 62 -10.73 -8.44 -15.67
CA LYS A 62 -11.96 -7.64 -15.72
C LYS A 62 -13.20 -8.43 -15.36
N LEU A 63 -13.18 -9.74 -15.58
CA LEU A 63 -14.34 -10.60 -15.40
C LEU A 63 -14.56 -10.93 -13.91
N GLY A 64 -15.81 -10.87 -13.46
CA GLY A 64 -16.20 -11.25 -12.10
C GLY A 64 -15.86 -10.23 -11.02
N LEU A 65 -15.46 -9.00 -11.37
CA LEU A 65 -15.18 -7.95 -10.40
C LEU A 65 -16.43 -7.20 -9.97
N GLU A 66 -16.61 -7.04 -8.65
CA GLU A 66 -17.58 -6.10 -8.10
C GLU A 66 -17.23 -4.65 -8.46
N PRO A 67 -18.22 -3.72 -8.54
CA PRO A 67 -17.96 -2.32 -8.85
C PRO A 67 -16.91 -1.66 -7.95
N ARG A 68 -16.81 -2.09 -6.69
CA ARG A 68 -15.78 -1.63 -5.75
C ARG A 68 -14.38 -2.09 -6.16
N GLN A 69 -14.22 -3.35 -6.55
CA GLN A 69 -12.94 -3.91 -7.01
C GLN A 69 -12.48 -3.27 -8.32
N GLN A 70 -13.42 -3.00 -9.24
CA GLN A 70 -13.12 -2.27 -10.48
C GLN A 70 -12.57 -0.87 -10.19
N ARG A 71 -13.16 -0.15 -9.24
CA ARG A 71 -12.65 1.17 -8.81
C ARG A 71 -11.26 1.09 -8.19
N PHE A 72 -10.97 0.05 -7.40
CA PHE A 72 -9.63 -0.14 -6.84
C PHE A 72 -8.59 -0.41 -7.93
N GLN A 73 -8.87 -1.28 -8.90
CA GLN A 73 -7.96 -1.50 -10.03
C GLN A 73 -7.75 -0.22 -10.86
N GLN A 74 -8.81 0.53 -11.14
CA GLN A 74 -8.70 1.80 -11.89
C GLN A 74 -7.84 2.82 -11.14
N ARG A 75 -8.07 2.97 -9.82
CA ARG A 75 -7.27 3.83 -8.96
C ARG A 75 -5.81 3.39 -8.95
N GLU A 76 -5.51 2.10 -8.82
CA GLU A 76 -4.14 1.59 -8.85
C GLU A 76 -3.41 2.02 -10.14
N ILE A 77 -4.03 1.79 -11.30
CA ILE A 77 -3.45 2.16 -12.60
C ILE A 77 -3.23 3.67 -12.69
N GLU A 78 -4.23 4.46 -12.28
CA GLU A 78 -4.19 5.92 -12.33
C GLU A 78 -3.07 6.49 -11.45
N LEU A 79 -2.98 6.05 -10.19
CA LEU A 79 -1.97 6.53 -9.25
C LEU A 79 -0.56 6.11 -9.67
N HIS A 80 -0.39 4.87 -10.12
CA HIS A 80 0.91 4.42 -10.63
C HIS A 80 1.32 5.21 -11.88
N HIS A 81 0.38 5.49 -12.80
CA HIS A 81 0.66 6.30 -13.98
C HIS A 81 1.12 7.71 -13.62
N GLN A 82 0.47 8.38 -12.66
CA GLN A 82 0.87 9.70 -12.18
C GLN A 82 2.25 9.69 -11.51
N ALA A 83 2.56 8.64 -10.76
CA ALA A 83 3.84 8.48 -10.07
C ALA A 83 5.00 8.08 -11.01
N SER A 84 4.68 7.48 -12.16
CA SER A 84 5.63 6.84 -13.09
C SER A 84 6.71 7.76 -13.67
N ALA A 85 6.58 9.08 -13.56
CA ALA A 85 7.57 10.02 -14.08
C ALA A 85 8.86 10.08 -13.23
N HIS A 86 8.83 9.59 -11.99
CA HIS A 86 9.97 9.66 -11.09
C HIS A 86 10.96 8.50 -11.33
N PRO A 87 12.28 8.76 -11.36
CA PRO A 87 13.28 7.73 -11.68
C PRO A 87 13.31 6.55 -10.67
N ASN A 88 12.95 6.81 -9.41
CA ASN A 88 12.84 5.80 -8.35
C ASN A 88 11.41 5.26 -8.16
N VAL A 89 10.54 5.40 -9.17
CA VAL A 89 9.28 4.67 -9.27
C VAL A 89 9.36 3.79 -10.52
N VAL A 90 8.80 2.57 -10.45
CA VAL A 90 8.73 1.68 -11.62
C VAL A 90 7.95 2.36 -12.72
N SER A 91 8.56 2.55 -13.88
CA SER A 91 7.93 3.20 -15.02
C SER A 91 6.82 2.33 -15.60
N MET A 92 5.63 2.90 -15.72
CA MET A 92 4.53 2.38 -16.53
C MET A 92 4.74 2.81 -17.98
N VAL A 93 5.05 1.83 -18.83
CA VAL A 93 5.42 2.06 -20.24
C VAL A 93 4.18 2.16 -21.11
N LYS A 94 3.20 1.28 -20.89
CA LYS A 94 1.99 1.21 -21.73
C LYS A 94 0.86 0.49 -21.01
N ILE A 95 -0.38 0.90 -21.28
CA ILE A 95 -1.58 0.15 -20.90
C ILE A 95 -2.19 -0.45 -22.17
N MET A 96 -2.54 -1.73 -22.13
CA MET A 96 -3.25 -2.42 -23.21
C MET A 96 -4.56 -2.96 -22.67
N ASP A 97 -5.65 -2.54 -23.29
CA ASP A 97 -6.97 -2.95 -22.88
C ASP A 97 -7.47 -4.12 -23.75
N ALA A 98 -7.79 -5.25 -23.13
CA ALA A 98 -8.35 -6.43 -23.78
C ALA A 98 -9.72 -6.77 -23.17
N PRO A 99 -10.56 -7.60 -23.83
CA PRO A 99 -11.89 -7.94 -23.32
C PRO A 99 -11.87 -8.63 -21.95
N ASP A 100 -10.85 -9.45 -21.70
CA ASP A 100 -10.70 -10.26 -20.48
C ASP A 100 -9.82 -9.58 -19.42
N CYS A 101 -8.77 -8.87 -19.84
CA CYS A 101 -7.80 -8.25 -18.95
C CYS A 101 -7.42 -6.84 -19.38
N THR A 102 -7.03 -6.01 -18.41
CA THR A 102 -6.20 -4.83 -18.65
C THR A 102 -4.75 -5.20 -18.36
N TYR A 103 -3.88 -5.04 -19.35
CA TYR A 103 -2.44 -5.33 -19.22
C TYR A 103 -1.67 -4.03 -19.02
N VAL A 104 -0.96 -3.92 -17.91
CA VAL A 104 -0.09 -2.80 -17.58
C VAL A 104 1.35 -3.23 -17.83
N VAL A 105 1.96 -2.68 -18.87
CA VAL A 105 3.36 -2.91 -19.23
C VAL A 105 4.25 -1.94 -18.46
N MET A 106 5.23 -2.48 -17.77
CA MET A 106 6.14 -1.78 -16.86
C MET A 106 7.59 -2.13 -17.21
N GLU A 107 8.52 -1.27 -16.83
CA GLU A 107 9.94 -1.63 -16.89
C GLU A 107 10.22 -2.90 -16.08
N TYR A 108 11.15 -3.72 -16.57
CA TYR A 108 11.57 -4.93 -15.87
C TYR A 108 12.78 -4.65 -14.98
N CYS A 109 12.69 -4.98 -13.70
CA CYS A 109 13.80 -4.91 -12.75
C CYS A 109 14.38 -6.32 -12.53
N PRO A 110 15.55 -6.65 -13.13
CA PRO A 110 16.05 -8.02 -13.20
C PRO A 110 16.51 -8.60 -11.86
N GLU A 111 16.77 -7.76 -10.86
CA GLU A 111 17.25 -8.21 -9.55
C GLU A 111 16.13 -8.46 -8.55
N GLY A 112 14.87 -8.37 -8.99
CA GLY A 112 13.71 -8.61 -8.12
C GLY A 112 13.53 -7.53 -7.06
N ASP A 113 12.94 -7.94 -5.94
CA ASP A 113 12.60 -7.05 -4.83
C ASP A 113 13.75 -6.84 -3.83
N LEU A 114 13.63 -5.76 -3.06
CA LEU A 114 14.61 -5.37 -2.06
C LEU A 114 14.64 -6.36 -0.89
N PHE A 115 13.51 -6.99 -0.57
CA PHE A 115 13.44 -8.05 0.44
C PHE A 115 14.47 -9.15 0.16
N SER A 116 14.42 -9.75 -1.03
CA SER A 116 15.28 -10.85 -1.46
C SER A 116 16.75 -10.40 -1.53
N ASN A 117 17.00 -9.15 -1.93
CA ASN A 117 18.36 -8.61 -1.95
C ASN A 117 18.94 -8.35 -0.56
N ILE A 118 18.11 -8.09 0.46
CA ILE A 118 18.52 -7.97 1.86
C ILE A 118 18.81 -9.35 2.46
N THR A 119 17.93 -10.33 2.23
CA THR A 119 17.94 -11.62 2.94
C THR A 119 18.82 -12.68 2.29
N GLU A 120 18.64 -12.91 0.99
CA GLU A 120 19.30 -13.95 0.22
C GLU A 120 20.58 -13.40 -0.42
N GLY A 121 20.49 -12.16 -0.94
CA GLY A 121 21.62 -11.48 -1.57
C GLY A 121 22.67 -10.97 -0.58
N GLY A 122 22.29 -10.69 0.68
CA GLY A 122 23.17 -10.15 1.71
C GLY A 122 23.89 -8.86 1.32
N LYS A 123 23.37 -8.11 0.33
CA LYS A 123 24.08 -6.98 -0.30
C LYS A 123 24.17 -5.76 0.60
N TYR A 124 23.10 -5.50 1.38
CA TYR A 124 22.91 -4.25 2.11
C TYR A 124 23.37 -4.31 3.57
N VAL A 125 23.13 -5.42 4.25
CA VAL A 125 23.45 -5.56 5.68
C VAL A 125 24.97 -5.52 5.87
N GLY A 126 25.45 -4.61 6.72
CA GLY A 126 26.88 -4.35 6.90
C GLY A 126 27.52 -3.46 5.84
N ASN A 127 26.75 -2.97 4.87
CA ASN A 127 27.19 -2.00 3.86
C ASN A 127 26.41 -0.68 4.03
N ASP A 128 26.77 0.09 5.06
CA ASP A 128 26.11 1.37 5.41
C ASP A 128 26.00 2.32 4.21
N ALA A 129 27.01 2.37 3.34
CA ALA A 129 27.01 3.26 2.18
C ALA A 129 25.92 2.86 1.16
N LEU A 130 25.78 1.56 0.88
CA LEU A 130 24.76 1.05 -0.02
C LEU A 130 23.36 1.16 0.59
N ALA A 131 23.22 0.80 1.87
CA ALA A 131 21.97 0.95 2.62
C ALA A 131 21.49 2.41 2.64
N LYS A 132 22.40 3.36 2.88
CA LYS A 132 22.10 4.80 2.85
C LYS A 132 21.66 5.25 1.45
N ARG A 133 22.37 4.82 0.40
CA ARG A 133 22.02 5.15 -0.99
C ARG A 133 20.62 4.65 -1.34
N ALA A 134 20.33 3.39 -1.05
CA ALA A 134 19.02 2.79 -1.28
C ALA A 134 17.93 3.54 -0.51
N PHE A 135 18.16 3.83 0.78
CA PHE A 135 17.19 4.54 1.59
C PHE A 135 16.90 5.95 1.07
N LEU A 136 17.92 6.71 0.66
CA LEU A 136 17.71 8.05 0.08
C LEU A 136 16.89 8.01 -1.22
N GLN A 137 17.10 7.01 -2.09
CA GLN A 137 16.29 6.82 -3.29
C GLN A 137 14.83 6.46 -2.97
N ILE A 138 14.61 5.66 -1.93
CA ILE A 138 13.26 5.35 -1.43
C ILE A 138 12.60 6.63 -0.89
N LEU A 139 13.33 7.47 -0.14
CA LEU A 139 12.83 8.76 0.31
C LEU A 139 12.49 9.67 -0.89
N ASP A 140 13.32 9.71 -1.95
CA ASP A 140 13.04 10.49 -3.17
C ASP A 140 11.71 10.07 -3.81
N ALA A 141 11.48 8.76 -3.97
CA ALA A 141 10.25 8.24 -4.53
C ALA A 141 9.02 8.58 -3.69
N VAL A 142 9.08 8.37 -2.37
CA VAL A 142 7.94 8.59 -1.47
C VAL A 142 7.66 10.08 -1.31
N GLU A 143 8.69 10.92 -1.18
CA GLU A 143 8.54 12.37 -1.14
C GLU A 143 7.88 12.91 -2.41
N TYR A 144 8.31 12.42 -3.58
CA TYR A 144 7.68 12.77 -4.85
C TYR A 144 6.20 12.37 -4.86
N CYS A 145 5.87 11.12 -4.51
CA CYS A 145 4.49 10.66 -4.40
C CYS A 145 3.65 11.55 -3.47
N HIS A 146 4.17 11.86 -2.27
CA HIS A 146 3.48 12.73 -1.31
C HIS A 146 3.27 14.14 -1.87
N SER A 147 4.23 14.67 -2.64
CA SER A 147 4.14 16.00 -3.26
C SER A 147 3.04 16.13 -4.32
N ILE A 148 2.68 15.01 -4.96
CA ILE A 148 1.57 14.92 -5.92
C ILE A 148 0.29 14.34 -5.29
N GLY A 149 0.24 14.26 -3.96
CA GLY A 149 -0.94 13.80 -3.22
C GLY A 149 -1.21 12.31 -3.35
N ILE A 150 -0.17 11.48 -3.47
CA ILE A 150 -0.25 10.02 -3.49
C ILE A 150 0.41 9.46 -2.23
N TYR A 151 -0.35 8.67 -1.47
CA TYR A 151 0.11 7.97 -0.27
C TYR A 151 0.10 6.47 -0.53
N HIS A 152 1.22 5.79 -0.27
CA HIS A 152 1.41 4.41 -0.71
C HIS A 152 0.70 3.40 0.20
N ARG A 153 0.77 3.62 1.53
CA ARG A 153 0.12 2.82 2.59
C ARG A 153 0.51 1.33 2.70
N ASP A 154 1.43 0.85 1.87
CA ASP A 154 2.00 -0.51 1.94
C ASP A 154 3.48 -0.50 1.55
N LEU A 155 4.24 0.45 2.11
CA LEU A 155 5.68 0.48 1.92
C LEU A 155 6.33 -0.69 2.64
N LYS A 156 7.06 -1.51 1.89
CA LYS A 156 7.82 -2.65 2.37
C LYS A 156 8.90 -3.03 1.35
N PRO A 157 9.97 -3.74 1.74
CA PRO A 157 11.02 -4.16 0.82
C PRO A 157 10.52 -5.00 -0.38
N GLU A 158 9.43 -5.74 -0.24
CA GLU A 158 8.80 -6.51 -1.33
C GLU A 158 8.22 -5.60 -2.43
N ASN A 159 7.81 -4.38 -2.08
CA ASN A 159 7.26 -3.39 -3.01
C ASN A 159 8.33 -2.42 -3.55
N ILE A 160 9.61 -2.69 -3.30
CA ILE A 160 10.73 -1.89 -3.81
C ILE A 160 11.58 -2.81 -4.67
N LEU A 161 11.60 -2.56 -5.97
CA LEU A 161 12.41 -3.33 -6.92
C LEU A 161 13.84 -2.80 -6.99
N VAL A 162 14.76 -3.69 -7.31
CA VAL A 162 16.19 -3.44 -7.38
C VAL A 162 16.69 -3.65 -8.81
N THR A 163 17.61 -2.78 -9.23
CA THR A 163 18.32 -2.88 -10.51
C THR A 163 19.71 -2.26 -10.39
N ASP A 164 20.48 -2.25 -11.48
CA ASP A 164 21.83 -1.70 -11.57
C ASP A 164 22.80 -2.27 -10.52
N GLN A 165 22.80 -3.59 -10.35
CA GLN A 165 23.62 -4.36 -9.42
C GLN A 165 23.39 -4.00 -7.95
N GLY A 166 22.16 -3.64 -7.57
CA GLY A 166 21.81 -3.22 -6.22
C GLY A 166 21.93 -1.72 -5.98
N MET A 167 22.32 -0.95 -6.99
CA MET A 167 22.60 0.48 -6.84
C MET A 167 21.37 1.38 -7.02
N THR A 168 20.29 0.84 -7.60
CA THR A 168 19.06 1.56 -7.92
C THR A 168 17.85 0.85 -7.34
N CYS A 169 17.07 1.58 -6.53
CA CYS A 169 15.78 1.18 -5.98
C CYS A 169 14.64 1.90 -6.70
N LYS A 170 13.55 1.16 -6.96
CA LYS A 170 12.35 1.66 -7.62
C LYS A 170 11.09 1.20 -6.88
N LEU A 171 10.28 2.14 -6.44
CA LEU A 171 9.00 1.88 -5.77
C LEU A 171 7.98 1.31 -6.76
N ALA A 172 7.29 0.26 -6.35
CA ALA A 172 6.30 -0.48 -7.13
C ALA A 172 5.03 -0.74 -6.31
N ASP A 173 4.00 -1.25 -6.98
CA ASP A 173 2.72 -1.70 -6.40
C ASP A 173 1.89 -0.63 -5.67
N PHE A 174 1.08 0.09 -6.43
CA PHE A 174 0.17 1.12 -5.92
C PHE A 174 -1.23 0.57 -5.55
N GLY A 175 -1.38 -0.76 -5.37
CA GLY A 175 -2.69 -1.40 -5.16
C GLY A 175 -3.45 -0.92 -3.92
N LEU A 176 -2.75 -0.44 -2.89
CA LEU A 176 -3.32 0.13 -1.68
C LEU A 176 -3.18 1.65 -1.59
N ALA A 177 -2.62 2.29 -2.62
CA ALA A 177 -2.37 3.71 -2.61
C ALA A 177 -3.68 4.54 -2.62
N THR A 178 -3.61 5.76 -2.11
CA THR A 178 -4.76 6.68 -2.06
C THR A 178 -4.33 8.13 -2.27
N ASN A 179 -5.29 8.99 -2.63
CA ASN A 179 -5.13 10.44 -2.57
C ASN A 179 -5.65 11.05 -1.26
N ASP A 180 -6.22 10.23 -0.38
CA ASP A 180 -6.79 10.71 0.86
C ASP A 180 -5.67 11.02 1.87
N HIS A 181 -5.47 12.30 2.20
CA HIS A 181 -4.52 12.73 3.24
C HIS A 181 -4.83 12.08 4.60
N VAL A 182 -6.12 11.87 4.87
CA VAL A 182 -6.66 11.25 6.06
C VAL A 182 -7.65 10.18 5.62
N THR A 183 -7.50 8.96 6.13
CA THR A 183 -8.28 7.80 5.69
C THR A 183 -8.87 7.04 6.88
N SER A 184 -9.99 6.36 6.65
CA SER A 184 -10.63 5.43 7.59
C SER A 184 -10.32 3.96 7.24
N ASP A 185 -9.44 3.70 6.29
CA ASP A 185 -9.05 2.35 5.88
C ASP A 185 -7.98 1.80 6.84
N PHE A 186 -8.40 1.30 8.00
CA PHE A 186 -7.51 0.70 9.00
C PHE A 186 -7.02 -0.68 8.56
N GLY A 187 -5.90 -1.15 9.11
CA GLY A 187 -5.38 -2.49 8.84
C GLY A 187 -5.04 -2.76 7.36
N CYS A 188 -4.91 -1.73 6.53
CA CYS A 188 -4.45 -1.86 5.16
C CYS A 188 -2.93 -1.87 5.12
N GLY A 189 -2.38 -2.77 4.31
CA GLY A 189 -0.94 -2.99 4.17
C GLY A 189 -0.46 -4.26 4.89
N SER A 190 0.85 -4.33 5.11
CA SER A 190 1.52 -5.50 5.68
C SER A 190 1.81 -5.27 7.17
N THR A 191 1.32 -6.16 8.04
CA THR A 191 1.26 -6.02 9.52
C THR A 191 2.56 -5.51 10.17
N PHE A 192 3.71 -5.98 9.69
CA PHE A 192 5.03 -5.64 10.20
C PHE A 192 5.44 -4.18 9.97
N TYR A 193 4.89 -3.54 8.93
CA TYR A 193 5.25 -2.20 8.48
C TYR A 193 4.21 -1.14 8.81
N MET A 194 2.99 -1.53 9.20
CA MET A 194 1.92 -0.60 9.55
C MET A 194 2.23 0.17 10.84
N SER A 195 1.85 1.45 10.89
CA SER A 195 1.94 2.27 12.09
C SER A 195 0.93 1.86 13.18
N PRO A 196 1.18 2.18 14.46
CA PRO A 196 0.26 1.80 15.54
C PRO A 196 -1.15 2.37 15.35
N GLU A 197 -1.28 3.58 14.81
CA GLU A 197 -2.59 4.18 14.53
C GLU A 197 -3.37 3.46 13.41
N CYS A 198 -2.67 2.91 12.39
CA CYS A 198 -3.27 2.10 11.34
C CYS A 198 -3.76 0.73 11.86
N GLN A 199 -3.10 0.18 12.88
CA GLN A 199 -3.36 -1.15 13.44
C GLN A 199 -4.36 -1.17 14.59
N THR A 200 -5.13 -0.10 14.79
CA THR A 200 -6.07 0.02 15.91
C THR A 200 -7.09 -1.13 15.89
N PRO A 201 -7.09 -2.05 16.88
CA PRO A 201 -8.07 -3.13 16.94
C PRO A 201 -9.42 -2.52 17.30
N ALA A 202 -10.40 -2.65 16.40
CA ALA A 202 -11.73 -2.03 16.50
C ALA A 202 -11.67 -0.49 16.54
N PRO A 203 -11.38 0.18 15.41
CA PRO A 203 -11.46 1.63 15.33
C PRO A 203 -12.87 2.09 15.71
N LYS A 204 -12.97 3.21 16.45
CA LYS A 204 -14.27 3.79 16.76
C LYS A 204 -14.93 4.26 15.46
N ALA A 205 -16.26 4.37 15.45
CA ALA A 205 -16.95 5.02 14.34
C ALA A 205 -16.32 6.41 14.09
N TYR A 206 -16.06 6.73 12.82
CA TYR A 206 -15.41 7.97 12.39
C TYR A 206 -13.93 8.14 12.80
N SER A 207 -13.28 7.09 13.31
CA SER A 207 -11.82 7.08 13.44
C SER A 207 -11.17 7.24 12.06
N CYS A 208 -10.05 7.95 12.03
CA CYS A 208 -9.22 8.11 10.85
C CYS A 208 -7.75 8.30 11.26
N TYR A 209 -6.84 8.14 10.30
CA TYR A 209 -5.41 8.40 10.49
C TYR A 209 -4.83 9.11 9.26
N ALA A 210 -3.75 9.86 9.48
CA ALA A 210 -3.04 10.55 8.40
C ALA A 210 -2.15 9.57 7.63
N SER A 211 -2.26 9.56 6.30
CA SER A 211 -1.56 8.58 5.47
C SER A 211 -0.05 8.85 5.35
N ALA A 212 0.37 10.12 5.27
CA ALA A 212 1.79 10.48 5.21
C ALA A 212 2.61 10.00 6.42
N PRO A 213 2.19 10.27 7.69
CA PRO A 213 2.89 9.73 8.85
C PRO A 213 2.92 8.20 8.89
N ASN A 214 1.90 7.51 8.38
CA ASN A 214 1.90 6.04 8.28
C ASN A 214 3.02 5.56 7.34
N ASP A 215 3.19 6.19 6.18
CA ASP A 215 4.29 5.87 5.26
C ASP A 215 5.67 6.10 5.92
N VAL A 216 5.83 7.18 6.70
CA VAL A 216 7.07 7.45 7.45
C VAL A 216 7.39 6.34 8.46
N TRP A 217 6.37 5.78 9.12
CA TRP A 217 6.58 4.65 10.02
C TRP A 217 7.13 3.43 9.27
N SER A 218 6.52 3.09 8.14
CA SER A 218 6.95 1.98 7.29
C SER A 218 8.39 2.18 6.77
N LEU A 219 8.77 3.42 6.43
CA LEU A 219 10.15 3.78 6.08
C LEU A 219 11.13 3.48 7.22
N GLY A 220 10.74 3.72 8.48
CA GLY A 220 11.56 3.34 9.64
C GLY A 220 11.82 1.84 9.73
N VAL A 221 10.80 1.03 9.46
CA VAL A 221 10.95 -0.44 9.45
C VAL A 221 11.88 -0.88 8.32
N ILE A 222 11.72 -0.30 7.11
CA ILE A 222 12.60 -0.56 5.95
C ILE A 222 14.05 -0.18 6.28
N LEU A 223 14.29 0.95 6.95
CA LEU A 223 15.62 1.37 7.37
C LEU A 223 16.27 0.33 8.29
N VAL A 224 15.51 -0.20 9.26
CA VAL A 224 15.98 -1.29 10.13
C VAL A 224 16.26 -2.56 9.33
N ASN A 225 15.45 -2.89 8.32
CA ASN A 225 15.70 -4.05 7.46
C ASN A 225 17.01 -3.90 6.67
N LEU A 226 17.24 -2.72 6.06
CA LEU A 226 18.46 -2.43 5.30
C LEU A 226 19.72 -2.54 6.16
N THR A 227 19.65 -2.09 7.43
CA THR A 227 20.82 -2.06 8.32
C THR A 227 21.05 -3.35 9.08
N CYS A 228 19.98 -4.09 9.42
CA CYS A 228 20.05 -5.20 10.36
C CYS A 228 19.49 -6.53 9.80
N GLY A 229 18.83 -6.52 8.64
CA GLY A 229 18.20 -7.71 8.06
C GLY A 229 17.08 -8.29 8.93
N ARG A 230 16.47 -7.47 9.80
CA ARG A 230 15.47 -7.88 10.80
C ARG A 230 14.39 -6.82 10.91
N ASN A 231 13.24 -7.18 11.49
CA ASN A 231 12.22 -6.22 11.89
C ASN A 231 12.39 -5.79 13.35
N PRO A 232 12.00 -4.56 13.70
CA PRO A 232 12.01 -4.10 15.09
C PRO A 232 10.94 -4.80 15.95
N TRP A 233 9.86 -5.31 15.36
CA TRP A 233 8.76 -6.03 16.02
C TRP A 233 7.98 -6.85 15.00
N LYS A 234 7.10 -7.77 15.45
CA LYS A 234 6.12 -8.40 14.55
C LYS A 234 4.96 -7.46 14.25
N ARG A 235 4.57 -6.68 15.25
CA ARG A 235 3.44 -5.77 15.16
C ARG A 235 3.66 -4.52 16.02
N ALA A 236 3.32 -3.34 15.49
CA ALA A 236 3.34 -2.10 16.25
C ALA A 236 2.12 -1.99 17.19
N SER A 237 1.98 -2.93 18.11
CA SER A 237 0.87 -3.04 19.05
C SER A 237 1.38 -3.42 20.42
N PHE A 238 0.68 -3.00 21.48
CA PHE A 238 1.02 -3.37 22.85
C PHE A 238 0.97 -4.87 23.12
N ASP A 239 0.32 -5.67 22.26
CA ASP A 239 0.38 -7.13 22.34
C ASP A 239 1.77 -7.69 22.02
N ASP A 240 2.56 -7.00 21.19
CA ASP A 240 3.94 -7.37 20.85
C ASP A 240 4.89 -6.98 21.99
N SER A 241 5.71 -7.94 22.45
CA SER A 241 6.63 -7.73 23.57
C SER A 241 7.73 -6.73 23.25
N THR A 242 8.21 -6.70 22.01
CA THR A 242 9.32 -5.85 21.53
C THR A 242 8.83 -4.42 21.39
N PHE A 243 7.65 -4.23 20.80
CA PHE A 243 7.00 -2.92 20.75
C PHE A 243 6.69 -2.39 22.15
N ARG A 244 6.16 -3.23 23.04
CA ARG A 244 5.86 -2.84 24.44
C ARG A 244 7.13 -2.44 25.21
N ALA A 245 8.26 -3.09 24.95
CA ALA A 245 9.54 -2.72 25.54
C ALA A 245 10.06 -1.38 24.99
N TYR A 246 9.95 -1.16 23.67
CA TYR A 246 10.27 0.13 23.04
C TYR A 246 9.45 1.29 23.61
N MET A 247 8.14 1.09 23.81
CA MET A 247 7.28 2.12 24.40
C MET A 247 7.62 2.46 25.86
N LYS A 248 8.33 1.58 26.58
CA LYS A 248 8.81 1.83 27.95
C LYS A 248 10.18 2.52 27.96
N ASP A 249 11.06 2.13 27.05
CA ASP A 249 12.39 2.71 26.88
C ASP A 249 12.68 2.90 25.37
N PRO A 250 12.62 4.14 24.86
CA PRO A 250 12.92 4.42 23.45
C PRO A 250 14.33 4.03 22.99
N LYS A 251 15.26 3.73 23.90
CA LYS A 251 16.61 3.21 23.58
C LYS A 251 16.65 1.69 23.42
N PHE A 252 15.53 1.00 23.64
CA PHE A 252 15.46 -0.45 23.63
C PHE A 252 15.90 -1.06 22.29
N LEU A 253 15.59 -0.43 21.15
CA LEU A 253 16.03 -0.93 19.84
C LEU A 253 17.55 -0.99 19.73
N ARG A 254 18.27 0.01 20.23
CA ARG A 254 19.74 -0.01 20.32
C ARG A 254 20.29 -1.09 21.26
N SER A 255 19.49 -1.58 22.21
CA SER A 255 19.92 -2.68 23.09
C SER A 255 19.84 -4.06 22.42
N ILE A 256 19.03 -4.22 21.38
CA ILE A 256 18.80 -5.51 20.69
C ILE A 256 19.30 -5.54 19.24
N LEU A 257 19.54 -4.37 18.63
CA LEU A 257 20.03 -4.22 17.25
C LEU A 257 21.43 -3.57 17.24
N PRO A 258 22.30 -3.92 16.27
CA PRO A 258 23.64 -3.35 16.13
C PRO A 258 23.65 -1.94 15.52
N VAL A 259 22.73 -1.06 15.93
CA VAL A 259 22.59 0.30 15.39
C VAL A 259 23.50 1.31 16.11
N SER A 260 23.96 2.32 15.38
CA SER A 260 24.73 3.44 15.94
C SER A 260 23.87 4.31 16.87
N ALA A 261 24.50 5.20 17.65
CA ALA A 261 23.77 6.12 18.51
C ALA A 261 22.99 7.15 17.69
N GLU A 262 23.53 7.52 16.53
CA GLU A 262 22.98 8.45 15.57
C GLU A 262 21.75 7.84 14.89
N LEU A 263 21.84 6.60 14.40
CA LEU A 263 20.69 5.91 13.83
C LEU A 263 19.60 5.66 14.86
N ASP A 264 19.94 5.29 16.10
CA ASP A 264 18.96 5.19 17.19
C ASP A 264 18.21 6.51 17.43
N SER A 265 18.89 7.66 17.35
CA SER A 265 18.24 8.96 17.46
C SER A 265 17.27 9.21 16.31
N ILE A 266 17.62 8.82 15.09
CA ILE A 266 16.76 8.95 13.90
C ILE A 266 15.53 8.03 14.04
N LEU A 267 15.74 6.77 14.41
CA LEU A 267 14.66 5.80 14.61
C LEU A 267 13.66 6.27 15.69
N ARG A 268 14.12 6.97 16.73
CA ARG A 268 13.23 7.57 17.74
C ARG A 268 12.36 8.71 17.19
N CYS A 269 12.83 9.45 16.20
CA CYS A 269 12.04 10.47 15.51
C CYS A 269 11.02 9.85 14.52
N ILE A 270 11.37 8.72 13.90
CA ILE A 270 10.49 7.97 13.00
C ILE A 270 9.41 7.20 13.76
N PHE A 271 9.79 6.47 14.81
CA PHE A 271 8.88 5.67 15.63
C PHE A 271 8.24 6.48 16.77
N GLU A 272 8.10 7.79 16.57
CA GLU A 272 7.27 8.63 17.43
C GLU A 272 5.81 8.17 17.35
N PHE A 273 5.26 7.85 18.52
CA PHE A 273 3.93 7.25 18.67
C PHE A 273 2.84 8.24 18.24
N ASN A 274 2.99 9.53 18.54
CA ASN A 274 2.06 10.53 18.06
C ASN A 274 2.36 10.90 16.60
N PRO A 275 1.51 10.54 15.62
CA PRO A 275 1.80 10.78 14.21
C PRO A 275 1.96 12.27 13.86
N ALA A 276 1.40 13.19 14.66
CA ALA A 276 1.57 14.63 14.45
C ALA A 276 2.94 15.18 14.88
N LYS A 277 3.71 14.42 15.68
CA LYS A 277 5.07 14.75 16.10
C LYS A 277 6.13 13.95 15.34
N ARG A 278 5.70 13.00 14.50
CA ARG A 278 6.56 12.13 13.73
C ARG A 278 7.31 12.96 12.69
N ILE A 279 8.59 12.66 12.52
CA ILE A 279 9.49 13.38 11.60
C ILE A 279 8.92 13.42 10.18
N THR A 280 9.14 14.52 9.47
CA THR A 280 8.77 14.63 8.05
C THR A 280 9.84 14.00 7.14
N ILE A 281 9.50 13.67 5.89
CA ILE A 281 10.48 13.11 4.94
C ILE A 281 11.66 14.05 4.67
N PRO A 282 11.47 15.38 4.47
CA PRO A 282 12.59 16.31 4.30
C PRO A 282 13.54 16.32 5.51
N GLU A 283 13.00 16.38 6.73
CA GLU A 283 13.80 16.36 7.95
C GLU A 283 14.53 15.01 8.11
N LEU A 284 13.85 13.90 7.82
CA LEU A 284 14.44 12.56 7.86
C LEU A 284 15.60 12.44 6.88
N ARG A 285 15.44 12.95 5.65
CA ARG A 285 16.50 12.99 4.63
C ARG A 285 17.74 13.70 5.15
N ASP A 286 17.57 14.89 5.73
CA ASP A 286 18.69 15.66 6.28
C ASP A 286 19.43 14.88 7.36
N LEU A 287 18.70 14.24 8.28
CA LEU A 287 19.31 13.40 9.31
C LEU A 287 20.05 12.19 8.74
N ILE A 288 19.52 11.54 7.70
CA ILE A 288 20.16 10.40 7.05
C ILE A 288 21.47 10.80 6.35
N ILE A 289 21.49 11.95 5.67
CA ILE A 289 22.70 12.46 5.02
C ILE A 289 23.77 12.76 6.08
N MET A 290 23.38 13.39 7.19
CA MET A 290 24.28 13.74 8.29
C MET A 290 24.71 12.55 9.16
N CYS A 291 24.01 11.42 9.11
CA CYS A 291 24.33 10.24 9.90
C CYS A 291 25.65 9.60 9.41
N PRO A 292 26.74 9.60 10.19
CA PRO A 292 28.04 9.13 9.72
C PRO A 292 28.08 7.62 9.44
N SER A 293 27.41 6.84 10.29
CA SER A 293 27.30 5.39 10.19
C SER A 293 25.99 4.94 10.80
N PHE A 294 25.37 3.93 10.18
CA PHE A 294 24.16 3.28 10.63
C PHE A 294 24.44 2.20 11.67
N THR A 295 25.60 1.55 11.61
CA THR A 295 25.97 0.45 12.51
C THR A 295 26.97 0.88 13.58
N GLY A 296 26.81 0.37 14.80
CA GLY A 296 27.70 0.70 15.92
C GLY A 296 28.97 -0.16 15.94
N THR A 297 30.11 0.40 16.35
CA THR A 297 31.42 -0.30 16.48
C THR A 297 31.50 -1.31 17.63
N LYS A 298 30.40 -1.68 18.28
CA LYS A 298 30.37 -2.71 19.32
C LYS A 298 29.46 -3.86 18.91
N ALA A 299 30.08 -5.02 18.64
CA ALA A 299 29.42 -6.31 18.79
C ALA A 299 29.06 -6.49 20.28
N ALA A 300 27.89 -6.03 20.69
CA ALA A 300 27.30 -6.49 21.93
C ALA A 300 26.88 -7.96 21.73
N PRO A 301 27.17 -8.88 22.68
CA PRO A 301 26.64 -10.22 22.61
C PRO A 301 25.10 -10.10 22.60
N ALA A 302 24.47 -10.72 21.61
CA ALA A 302 23.02 -10.68 21.43
C ALA A 302 22.34 -11.00 22.77
N ALA A 303 21.68 -10.01 23.37
CA ALA A 303 20.77 -10.27 24.47
C ALA A 303 19.73 -11.27 23.93
N THR A 304 19.56 -12.38 24.65
CA THR A 304 18.71 -13.52 24.26
C THR A 304 17.22 -13.16 24.39
N ILE A 305 16.76 -12.20 23.59
CA ILE A 305 15.36 -11.98 23.28
C ILE A 305 15.26 -12.16 21.78
N PRO A 306 14.46 -13.12 21.27
CA PRO A 306 14.39 -13.36 19.85
C PRO A 306 13.66 -12.17 19.20
N SER A 307 14.40 -11.19 18.67
CA SER A 307 13.87 -10.40 17.57
C SER A 307 13.47 -11.40 16.48
N PRO A 308 12.24 -11.33 15.96
CA PRO A 308 11.78 -12.31 15.01
C PRO A 308 12.72 -12.33 13.80
N GLN A 309 13.26 -13.51 13.51
CA GLN A 309 14.00 -13.72 12.27
C GLN A 309 13.05 -13.45 11.11
N PHE A 310 13.61 -12.81 10.10
CA PHE A 310 12.91 -12.40 8.91
C PHE A 310 12.58 -13.65 8.07
N THR A 311 11.29 -14.02 7.92
CA THR A 311 10.88 -15.24 7.18
C THR A 311 9.68 -14.97 6.26
N PRO A 312 9.72 -15.33 4.96
CA PRO A 312 8.66 -15.02 3.99
C PRO A 312 7.29 -15.66 4.27
N ALA A 313 7.25 -16.84 4.90
CA ALA A 313 6.03 -17.64 5.02
C ALA A 313 4.98 -17.02 5.97
N GLU A 314 5.40 -16.24 6.97
CA GLU A 314 4.47 -15.49 7.85
C GLU A 314 3.85 -14.29 7.10
N TYR A 315 4.53 -13.71 6.10
CA TYR A 315 4.13 -12.49 5.39
C TYR A 315 3.09 -12.73 4.29
N ALA A 316 3.25 -13.81 3.51
CA ALA A 316 2.33 -14.14 2.42
C ALA A 316 0.90 -14.47 2.91
N ARG A 317 0.77 -14.96 4.15
CA ARG A 317 -0.54 -15.26 4.76
C ARG A 317 -1.31 -14.00 5.19
N ASP A 318 -0.61 -12.96 5.66
CA ASP A 318 -1.24 -11.70 6.09
C ASP A 318 -1.73 -10.86 4.90
N ALA A 319 -0.99 -10.87 3.78
CA ALA A 319 -1.38 -10.14 2.57
C ALA A 319 -2.69 -10.68 1.93
N ALA A 320 -2.94 -11.98 2.03
CA ALA A 320 -4.17 -12.60 1.52
C ALA A 320 -5.40 -12.31 2.40
N PHE A 321 -5.21 -12.03 3.69
CA PHE A 321 -6.31 -11.81 4.63
C PHE A 321 -6.80 -10.34 4.62
N ASN A 322 -5.90 -9.39 4.38
CA ASN A 322 -6.20 -7.95 4.45
C ASN A 322 -6.87 -7.36 3.18
N GLY A 323 -6.92 -8.13 2.08
CA GLY A 323 -7.65 -7.74 0.85
C GLY A 323 -9.16 -7.97 0.89
N CYS A 324 -9.67 -8.64 1.93
CA CYS A 324 -11.08 -9.02 2.07
C CYS A 324 -11.80 -8.18 3.12
N TYR A 325 -12.07 -6.91 2.81
CA TYR A 325 -13.03 -6.11 3.59
C TYR A 325 -14.47 -6.49 3.20
N GLN A 326 -14.98 -7.59 3.76
CA GLN A 326 -16.42 -7.82 3.87
C GLN A 326 -16.87 -7.57 5.32
N PRO A 327 -17.80 -6.63 5.58
CA PRO A 327 -18.43 -6.56 6.89
C PRO A 327 -19.32 -7.80 7.05
N ASN A 328 -18.90 -8.75 7.89
CA ASN A 328 -19.67 -9.95 8.22
C ASN A 328 -21.03 -9.56 8.81
N VAL A 329 -22.10 -9.79 8.05
CA VAL A 329 -23.45 -9.99 8.58
C VAL A 329 -23.67 -11.50 8.62
N PRO A 330 -24.03 -12.12 9.76
CA PRO A 330 -24.20 -13.57 9.81
C PRO A 330 -25.43 -13.98 8.98
N SER A 331 -25.21 -14.67 7.87
CA SER A 331 -26.26 -15.34 7.10
C SER A 331 -26.59 -16.67 7.79
N MET A 332 -27.75 -16.76 8.45
CA MET A 332 -28.30 -18.03 8.91
C MET A 332 -28.57 -18.96 7.72
N ALA A 333 -28.07 -20.19 7.76
CA ALA A 333 -28.40 -21.22 6.80
C ALA A 333 -29.86 -21.69 6.97
N PRO A 334 -30.62 -21.95 5.89
CA PRO A 334 -31.93 -22.59 6.00
C PRO A 334 -31.75 -24.06 6.38
N LEU A 335 -32.45 -24.50 7.43
CA LEU A 335 -32.50 -25.91 7.83
C LEU A 335 -33.25 -26.74 6.77
N PRO A 336 -32.85 -28.00 6.53
CA PRO A 336 -33.53 -28.89 5.59
C PRO A 336 -34.91 -29.31 6.10
N ALA A 337 -35.87 -29.41 5.18
CA ALA A 337 -37.26 -29.75 5.44
C ALA A 337 -37.42 -31.20 6.00
N PRO A 338 -38.20 -31.41 7.07
CA PRO A 338 -38.49 -32.75 7.55
C PRO A 338 -39.59 -33.45 6.73
N ARG A 339 -39.42 -34.76 6.54
CA ARG A 339 -40.40 -35.66 5.91
C ARG A 339 -41.64 -35.81 6.79
N TYR A 340 -42.81 -35.63 6.18
CA TYR A 340 -44.13 -35.88 6.76
C TYR A 340 -44.35 -37.37 7.05
N VAL A 341 -44.71 -37.71 8.28
CA VAL A 341 -45.48 -38.92 8.63
C VAL A 341 -46.56 -38.51 9.64
N SER A 342 -47.81 -38.85 9.33
CA SER A 342 -49.04 -38.46 10.05
C SER A 342 -49.30 -39.29 11.33
N PRO A 343 -50.23 -38.85 12.22
CA PRO A 343 -50.09 -38.95 13.69
C PRO A 343 -50.95 -40.02 14.37
N ILE A 344 -50.65 -40.30 15.65
CA ILE A 344 -51.51 -41.04 16.59
C ILE A 344 -51.59 -40.28 17.94
N MET A 345 -52.83 -40.13 18.44
CA MET A 345 -53.39 -39.76 19.77
C MET A 345 -52.54 -40.20 21.00
N GLU A 346 -52.56 -39.67 22.24
CA GLU A 346 -53.40 -38.79 23.08
C GLU A 346 -52.58 -38.46 24.40
N PRO A 347 -53.08 -37.75 25.46
CA PRO A 347 -52.31 -36.89 26.40
C PRO A 347 -52.34 -37.41 27.88
N PRO A 348 -52.31 -36.62 29.01
CA PRO A 348 -51.78 -35.28 29.38
C PRO A 348 -50.99 -35.15 30.75
N TYR A 349 -50.38 -33.97 31.01
CA TYR A 349 -50.13 -33.26 32.33
C TYR A 349 -49.16 -33.83 33.42
N PRO A 350 -48.74 -33.07 34.49
CA PRO A 350 -48.45 -31.62 34.67
C PRO A 350 -47.28 -31.23 35.67
N GLN A 351 -47.06 -29.90 35.81
CA GLN A 351 -46.60 -29.06 36.98
C GLN A 351 -45.14 -28.98 37.47
N HIS A 352 -44.58 -27.74 37.48
CA HIS A 352 -44.30 -26.86 38.65
C HIS A 352 -43.26 -25.77 38.28
N SER A 353 -43.60 -24.47 38.29
CA SER A 353 -43.43 -23.49 39.39
C SER A 353 -41.94 -23.23 39.73
N THR A 354 -41.35 -22.03 39.61
CA THR A 354 -41.63 -20.78 40.33
C THR A 354 -40.68 -19.65 39.82
N SER A 355 -41.22 -18.44 39.59
CA SER A 355 -40.87 -17.13 40.23
C SER A 355 -39.47 -16.55 39.91
N SER A 356 -39.24 -15.26 39.65
CA SER A 356 -40.07 -14.04 39.75
C SER A 356 -39.20 -12.81 39.41
N GLY A 357 -39.86 -11.72 38.98
CA GLY A 357 -39.37 -10.32 39.04
C GLY A 357 -38.78 -9.78 37.74
N SER A 358 -39.52 -9.13 36.83
CA SER A 358 -40.24 -7.82 36.93
C SER A 358 -39.25 -6.66 37.18
N SER A 359 -39.19 -5.54 36.45
CA SER A 359 -40.15 -4.80 35.60
C SER A 359 -39.35 -3.78 34.75
N ASN A 360 -39.63 -3.61 33.44
CA ASN A 360 -40.47 -2.55 32.79
C ASN A 360 -39.96 -1.11 33.03
N SER A 361 -39.95 -0.15 32.10
CA SER A 361 -40.65 0.09 30.82
C SER A 361 -40.05 1.41 30.25
N ASP A 362 -39.69 1.49 28.97
CA ASP A 362 -40.43 2.05 27.82
C ASP A 362 -40.48 3.58 27.66
N ASN A 363 -40.23 3.99 26.41
CA ASN A 363 -40.77 5.14 25.66
C ASN A 363 -40.38 6.57 26.12
N GLU A 364 -40.26 7.59 25.26
CA GLU A 364 -40.51 7.76 23.83
C GLU A 364 -39.74 8.99 23.31
N SER A 365 -39.64 9.07 21.99
CA SER A 365 -39.15 10.16 21.14
C SER A 365 -39.95 11.46 21.20
N VAL A 366 -39.31 12.64 21.11
CA VAL A 366 -39.88 13.84 20.42
C VAL A 366 -38.78 14.75 19.83
N PHE A 367 -38.99 15.16 18.59
CA PHE A 367 -38.32 16.19 17.80
C PHE A 367 -38.43 17.60 18.42
N SER A 368 -37.43 18.47 18.24
CA SER A 368 -37.63 19.90 17.88
C SER A 368 -36.32 20.66 17.64
N SER A 369 -36.38 21.56 16.66
CA SER A 369 -35.35 22.46 16.15
C SER A 369 -35.56 23.89 16.65
N CYS A 370 -34.49 24.67 16.88
CA CYS A 370 -34.32 26.14 16.69
C CYS A 370 -33.09 26.62 17.52
N SER A 371 -31.98 27.08 16.92
CA SER A 371 -31.68 28.43 16.41
C SER A 371 -31.32 29.50 17.48
N SER A 372 -30.05 29.95 17.39
CA SER A 372 -29.56 31.35 17.45
C SER A 372 -29.27 32.09 18.77
N GLY A 373 -28.12 32.78 18.79
CA GLY A 373 -27.73 33.90 19.70
C GLY A 373 -26.34 33.68 20.35
N SER A 374 -25.22 34.21 19.80
CA SER A 374 -24.61 35.55 20.08
C SER A 374 -24.42 35.83 21.58
N SER A 375 -23.30 36.31 22.15
CA SER A 375 -22.14 37.10 21.71
C SER A 375 -21.22 37.37 22.93
N VAL A 376 -20.11 38.11 22.71
CA VAL A 376 -19.12 38.78 23.62
C VAL A 376 -17.80 37.99 23.84
N SER A 377 -16.68 38.33 23.19
CA SER A 377 -15.82 39.54 23.15
C SER A 377 -14.87 39.68 24.35
N SER A 378 -13.56 39.61 24.08
CA SER A 378 -12.51 40.35 24.81
C SER A 378 -11.25 40.51 23.94
N THR A 379 -10.75 41.74 23.94
CA THR A 379 -9.73 42.41 23.13
C THR A 379 -8.32 42.40 23.76
N SER A 380 -7.34 42.90 22.97
CA SER A 380 -5.96 43.39 23.29
C SER A 380 -4.82 42.45 22.84
N SER A 381 -3.73 42.86 22.19
CA SER A 381 -3.26 44.15 21.66
C SER A 381 -2.16 43.91 20.61
N PHE A 382 -2.09 44.80 19.63
CA PHE A 382 -1.09 44.85 18.55
C PHE A 382 0.24 45.44 19.05
N THR A 383 1.39 44.86 18.70
CA THR A 383 2.67 45.57 18.62
C THR A 383 3.40 45.23 17.33
N HIS A 384 3.73 46.28 16.60
CA HIS A 384 4.43 46.32 15.32
C HIS A 384 5.92 45.98 15.53
N VAL A 385 6.48 45.03 14.77
CA VAL A 385 7.94 44.83 14.66
C VAL A 385 8.32 44.83 13.18
N ALA A 386 9.20 45.75 12.80
CA ALA A 386 9.71 45.93 11.45
C ALA A 386 10.75 44.85 11.08
N PRO A 387 10.88 44.47 9.80
CA PRO A 387 11.84 43.46 9.35
C PRO A 387 13.27 44.04 9.20
N PRO A 388 14.34 43.25 9.48
CA PRO A 388 15.72 43.66 9.32
C PRO A 388 16.21 43.56 7.84
N PRO A 389 17.34 44.22 7.50
CA PRO A 389 17.71 44.51 6.11
C PRO A 389 18.33 43.33 5.37
N THR A 390 18.14 43.34 4.04
CA THR A 390 18.63 42.37 3.07
C THR A 390 20.12 42.57 2.75
N HIS A 391 20.96 41.63 3.15
CA HIS A 391 22.35 41.53 2.68
C HIS A 391 22.43 40.68 1.40
N LYS A 392 22.90 41.30 0.32
CA LYS A 392 23.24 40.64 -0.95
C LYS A 392 24.49 39.76 -0.76
N VAL A 393 24.39 38.48 -1.07
CA VAL A 393 25.51 37.53 -1.15
C VAL A 393 25.95 37.40 -2.63
N PRO A 394 27.26 37.34 -2.95
CA PRO A 394 27.72 37.26 -4.33
C PRO A 394 27.54 35.86 -4.94
N ALA A 395 27.30 35.83 -6.25
CA ALA A 395 27.10 34.63 -7.07
C ALA A 395 28.31 33.67 -7.05
N ARG A 396 28.03 32.36 -6.95
CA ARG A 396 29.01 31.27 -7.16
C ARG A 396 29.08 30.88 -8.65
N PRO A 397 30.24 30.42 -9.15
CA PRO A 397 30.44 30.13 -10.55
C PRO A 397 29.79 28.81 -10.98
N VAL A 398 29.27 28.81 -12.21
CA VAL A 398 28.59 27.70 -12.89
C VAL A 398 29.59 26.57 -13.17
N GLN A 399 29.31 25.37 -12.65
CA GLN A 399 30.00 24.13 -13.05
C GLN A 399 29.12 23.41 -14.08
N GLN A 400 29.66 23.18 -15.27
CA GLN A 400 29.00 22.46 -16.36
C GLN A 400 28.76 21.00 -15.97
N THR A 401 27.50 20.60 -15.84
CA THR A 401 27.08 19.19 -15.80
C THR A 401 26.65 18.74 -17.19
N TYR A 402 27.23 17.64 -17.63
CA TYR A 402 26.92 16.96 -18.89
C TYR A 402 25.52 16.35 -18.81
N VAL A 403 24.59 16.83 -19.63
CA VAL A 403 23.21 16.33 -19.73
C VAL A 403 23.14 15.34 -20.88
N SER A 404 22.78 14.09 -20.59
CA SER A 404 22.44 13.11 -21.63
C SER A 404 21.20 13.57 -22.42
N PRO A 405 21.14 13.36 -23.75
CA PRO A 405 20.04 13.85 -24.57
C PRO A 405 18.72 13.13 -24.24
N PRO A 406 17.56 13.81 -24.35
CA PRO A 406 16.26 13.21 -24.09
C PRO A 406 15.88 12.23 -25.20
N PRO A 407 15.15 11.13 -24.90
CA PRO A 407 14.60 10.27 -25.94
C PRO A 407 13.48 10.98 -26.71
N VAL A 408 13.43 10.67 -28.00
CA VAL A 408 12.65 11.29 -29.07
C VAL A 408 11.14 11.28 -28.76
N ALA A 409 10.49 12.43 -28.95
CA ALA A 409 9.05 12.59 -28.82
C ALA A 409 8.30 11.70 -29.83
N HIS A 410 7.50 10.75 -29.32
CA HIS A 410 6.55 9.98 -30.13
C HIS A 410 5.15 10.60 -30.00
N THR A 411 4.74 11.32 -31.04
CA THR A 411 3.42 11.94 -31.20
C THR A 411 2.34 10.88 -31.49
N TRP A 412 1.70 10.33 -30.45
CA TRP A 412 0.54 9.42 -30.60
C TRP A 412 -0.55 9.60 -29.52
N PHE A 413 -0.49 10.66 -28.71
CA PHE A 413 -1.23 10.78 -27.44
C PHE A 413 -2.52 11.64 -27.47
N HIS A 414 -3.41 11.49 -28.46
CA HIS A 414 -4.56 12.40 -28.57
C HIS A 414 -5.96 11.81 -28.86
N PRO A 415 -6.34 10.64 -28.31
CA PRO A 415 -7.73 10.54 -27.83
C PRO A 415 -7.92 9.57 -26.64
N PHE A 416 -7.81 10.06 -25.40
CA PHE A 416 -8.45 9.39 -24.24
C PHE A 416 -9.02 10.38 -23.21
N LEU A 417 -8.54 11.64 -23.20
CA LEU A 417 -9.00 12.67 -22.28
C LEU A 417 -10.37 13.30 -22.63
N GLN A 418 -11.01 12.95 -23.75
CA GLN A 418 -12.33 13.52 -24.14
C GLN A 418 -13.55 12.66 -23.77
N ALA A 419 -13.38 11.38 -23.41
CA ALA A 419 -14.53 10.49 -23.18
C ALA A 419 -15.13 10.55 -21.75
N VAL A 420 -14.51 11.27 -20.81
CA VAL A 420 -14.92 11.24 -19.38
C VAL A 420 -15.80 12.45 -18.98
N LYS A 421 -16.09 13.41 -19.87
CA LYS A 421 -16.75 14.68 -19.50
C LYS A 421 -18.25 14.83 -19.85
N HIS A 422 -18.91 13.89 -20.52
CA HIS A 422 -20.33 14.05 -20.82
C HIS A 422 -21.11 12.73 -20.76
N VAL A 423 -21.68 12.42 -19.59
CA VAL A 423 -22.95 11.66 -19.51
C VAL A 423 -23.79 12.28 -18.40
N SER A 424 -24.75 13.12 -18.80
CA SER A 424 -25.81 13.66 -17.94
C SER A 424 -26.99 12.68 -17.94
N PHE A 425 -27.47 12.32 -16.76
CA PHE A 425 -28.64 11.46 -16.55
C PHE A 425 -29.96 12.20 -16.86
N GLN A 426 -30.83 11.59 -17.67
CA GLN A 426 -32.28 11.74 -17.58
C GLN A 426 -32.97 10.36 -17.76
N PRO A 427 -34.15 10.13 -17.15
CA PRO A 427 -34.63 8.79 -16.83
C PRO A 427 -35.56 8.17 -17.89
N ASN A 428 -35.57 6.84 -17.87
CA ASN A 428 -36.41 5.92 -18.67
C ASN A 428 -37.90 6.25 -18.69
N MET A 429 -38.52 6.09 -19.86
CA MET A 429 -39.90 5.59 -19.97
C MET A 429 -39.96 4.39 -20.92
N MET A 430 -40.77 3.41 -20.50
CA MET A 430 -41.04 2.10 -21.08
C MET A 430 -41.61 2.16 -22.50
N SER A 431 -41.24 1.18 -23.35
CA SER A 431 -42.17 0.23 -24.01
C SER A 431 -41.45 -0.58 -25.11
N ALA A 432 -41.53 -1.91 -25.01
CA ALA A 432 -41.35 -2.84 -26.14
C ALA A 432 -42.58 -2.76 -27.09
N PRO A 433 -42.68 -3.51 -28.23
CA PRO A 433 -41.81 -4.58 -28.70
C PRO A 433 -41.61 -4.70 -30.25
N VAL A 434 -40.83 -5.73 -30.64
CA VAL A 434 -40.89 -6.55 -31.89
C VAL A 434 -40.70 -5.86 -33.25
N HIS A 435 -39.67 -6.28 -34.00
CA HIS A 435 -39.86 -6.91 -35.31
C HIS A 435 -38.66 -7.76 -35.76
N VAL A 436 -39.02 -8.97 -36.20
CA VAL A 436 -38.25 -9.97 -36.92
C VAL A 436 -37.90 -9.44 -38.32
N TYR A 437 -36.64 -9.59 -38.73
CA TYR A 437 -36.20 -10.33 -39.94
C TYR A 437 -34.70 -10.61 -39.85
#